data_AF-A0A376TPC0-F1
#
_entry.id   AF-A0A376TPC0-F1
#
_cell.length_a   1.000
_cell.length_b   1.000
_cell.length_c   1.000
_cell.angle_alpha   90.00
_cell.angle_beta   90.00
_cell.angle_gamma   90.00
#
_symmetry.space_group_name_H-M   'P 1'
#
loop_
_entity.id
_entity.type
_entity.pdbx_description
1 polymer ?
#
loop_
_entity_poly.entity_id
_entity_poly.type
_entity_poly.pdbx_seq_one_letter_code
_entity_poly.pdbx_strand_id
1 'polypeptide(L)' 'MINAPARVRELAEKAQLPTTMTLMALGMLPKAHPLSLGMLGMHGVRSTNYILQEADLLIVARCAF' A
#
# COMPACT_ATOMS: atom_id res chain seq x y z
N MET A 1 0.94 -6.31 -14.78
CA MET A 1 1.92 -7.27 -14.20
C MET A 1 2.76 -6.52 -13.19
N ILE A 2 3.01 -7.10 -12.02
CA ILE A 2 3.79 -6.50 -10.93
C ILE A 2 5.28 -6.79 -11.19
N ASN A 3 6.08 -5.76 -11.49
CA ASN A 3 7.47 -5.95 -11.93
C ASN A 3 8.55 -5.71 -10.86
N ALA A 4 8.23 -5.11 -9.69
CA ALA A 4 9.26 -4.71 -8.71
C ALA A 4 8.90 -4.91 -7.22
N PRO A 5 8.38 -6.08 -6.77
CA PRO A 5 7.91 -6.29 -5.39
C PRO A 5 9.01 -6.17 -4.36
N ALA A 6 10.21 -6.65 -4.65
CA ALA A 6 11.35 -6.56 -3.74
C ALA A 6 11.76 -5.10 -3.48
N ARG A 7 11.84 -4.28 -4.52
CA ARG A 7 12.31 -2.89 -4.40
C ARG A 7 11.30 -1.99 -3.68
N VAL A 8 10.01 -2.19 -3.91
CA VAL A 8 8.95 -1.47 -3.18
C VAL A 8 8.94 -1.91 -1.71
N ARG A 9 9.13 -3.20 -1.44
CA ARG A 9 9.24 -3.71 -0.08
C ARG A 9 10.44 -3.13 0.66
N GLU A 10 11.62 -3.14 0.06
CA GLU A 10 12.81 -2.52 0.65
C GLU A 10 12.61 -1.03 0.94
N LEU A 11 11.93 -0.30 0.05
CA LEU A 11 11.61 1.11 0.26
C LEU A 11 10.70 1.28 1.48
N ALA A 12 9.62 0.49 1.55
CA ALA A 12 8.68 0.51 2.67
C ALA A 12 9.35 0.15 4.00
N GLU A 13 10.21 -0.88 4.00
CA GLU A 13 10.95 -1.32 5.19
C GLU A 13 12.00 -0.30 5.64
N LYS A 14 12.78 0.27 4.72
CA LYS A 14 13.82 1.28 5.05
C LYS A 14 13.22 2.55 5.64
N ALA A 15 12.09 2.99 5.10
CA ALA A 15 11.41 4.19 5.57
C ALA A 15 10.35 3.91 6.65
N GLN A 16 10.14 2.63 7.03
CA GLN A 16 9.11 2.18 7.96
C GLN A 16 7.71 2.72 7.60
N LEU A 17 7.40 2.78 6.30
CA LEU A 17 6.17 3.38 5.81
C LEU A 17 5.03 2.36 5.76
N PRO A 18 3.89 2.63 6.41
CA PRO A 18 2.70 1.81 6.24
C PRO A 18 2.22 1.89 4.79
N THR A 19 2.00 0.73 4.18
CA THR A 19 1.77 0.58 2.74
C THR A 19 0.41 -0.06 2.48
N THR A 20 -0.35 0.57 1.59
CA THR A 20 -1.63 0.07 1.09
C THR A 20 -1.55 -0.22 -0.41
N MET A 21 -2.55 -0.95 -0.92
CA MET A 21 -2.54 -1.47 -2.28
C MET A 21 -3.90 -1.25 -2.96
N THR A 22 -3.88 -0.96 -4.25
CA THR A 22 -5.09 -1.07 -5.07
C THR A 22 -5.31 -2.50 -5.53
N LEU A 23 -6.49 -2.78 -6.08
CA LEU A 23 -6.82 -4.09 -6.67
C LEU A 23 -5.77 -4.52 -7.72
N MET A 24 -5.28 -3.59 -8.54
CA MET A 24 -4.29 -3.86 -9.59
C MET A 24 -2.87 -4.08 -9.06
N ALA A 25 -2.60 -3.64 -7.83
CA ALA A 25 -1.29 -3.74 -7.18
C ALA A 25 -1.21 -4.90 -6.17
N LEU A 26 -2.29 -5.66 -5.95
CA LEU A 26 -2.31 -6.80 -5.02
C LEU A 26 -1.17 -7.78 -5.30
N GLY A 27 -0.36 -8.05 -4.26
CA GLY A 27 0.82 -8.91 -4.34
C GLY A 27 2.18 -8.18 -4.30
N MET A 28 2.21 -6.84 -4.42
CA MET A 28 3.42 -6.02 -4.18
C MET A 28 4.03 -6.25 -2.78
N LEU A 29 3.19 -6.34 -1.76
CA LEU A 29 3.55 -6.58 -0.36
C LEU A 29 2.68 -7.72 0.18
N PRO A 30 3.23 -8.71 0.91
CA PRO A 30 2.43 -9.77 1.51
C PRO A 30 1.39 -9.20 2.49
N LYS A 31 0.18 -9.74 2.51
CA LYS A 31 -0.88 -9.31 3.43
C LYS A 31 -0.51 -9.47 4.91
N ALA A 32 0.30 -10.47 5.24
CA ALA A 32 0.79 -10.72 6.60
C ALA A 32 1.97 -9.82 7.00
N HIS A 33 2.46 -8.97 6.09
CA HIS A 33 3.56 -8.07 6.40
C HIS A 33 3.12 -7.00 7.41
N PRO A 34 3.93 -6.67 8.43
CA PRO A 34 3.54 -5.72 9.48
C PRO A 34 3.21 -4.32 8.96
N LEU A 35 3.86 -3.89 7.88
CA LEU A 35 3.58 -2.62 7.22
C LEU A 35 2.41 -2.69 6.22
N SER A 36 1.75 -3.83 6.03
CA SER A 36 0.61 -3.94 5.11
C SER A 36 -0.67 -3.46 5.76
N LEU A 37 -1.23 -2.37 5.24
CA LEU A 37 -2.57 -1.91 5.63
C LEU A 37 -3.69 -2.65 4.90
N GLY A 38 -3.38 -3.56 3.97
CA GLY A 38 -4.37 -4.20 3.11
C GLY A 38 -4.82 -3.32 1.93
N MET A 39 -5.95 -3.69 1.32
CA MET A 39 -6.45 -3.04 0.10
C MET A 39 -7.25 -1.77 0.44
N LEU A 40 -7.04 -0.68 -0.31
CA LEU A 40 -7.86 0.54 -0.23
C LEU A 40 -8.97 0.58 -1.29
N GLY A 41 -9.94 1.47 -1.11
CA GLY A 41 -11.01 1.75 -2.09
C GLY A 41 -12.40 1.36 -1.61
N MET A 42 -13.39 1.34 -2.51
CA MET A 42 -14.81 1.11 -2.19
C MET A 42 -15.10 -0.26 -1.55
N HIS A 43 -14.29 -1.27 -1.89
CA HIS A 43 -14.32 -2.61 -1.28
C HIS A 43 -13.07 -2.91 -0.47
N GLY A 44 -12.30 -1.87 -0.12
CA GLY A 44 -11.10 -1.97 0.68
C GLY A 44 -11.40 -2.13 2.17
N VAL A 45 -10.35 -2.28 2.94
CA VAL A 45 -10.44 -2.31 4.41
C VAL A 45 -10.77 -0.89 4.90
N ARG A 46 -11.82 -0.77 5.72
CA ARG A 46 -12.31 0.53 6.21
C ARG A 46 -11.24 1.30 6.99
N SER A 47 -10.47 0.62 7.85
CA SER A 47 -9.38 1.26 8.61
C SER A 47 -8.31 1.86 7.70
N THR A 48 -8.05 1.24 6.55
CA THR A 48 -7.07 1.70 5.57
C THR A 48 -7.52 2.99 4.91
N ASN A 49 -8.81 3.09 4.56
CA ASN A 49 -9.38 4.33 4.04
C ASN A 49 -9.33 5.45 5.10
N TYR A 50 -9.55 5.14 6.39
CA TYR A 50 -9.40 6.13 7.46
C TYR A 50 -7.96 6.61 7.63
N ILE A 51 -6.98 5.69 7.69
CA ILE A 51 -5.55 6.07 7.80
C ILE A 51 -5.13 6.95 6.63
N LEU A 52 -5.63 6.67 5.42
CA LEU A 52 -5.37 7.51 4.24
C LEU A 52 -5.97 8.91 4.34
N GLN A 53 -7.13 9.06 5.00
CA GLN A 53 -7.76 10.37 5.19
C GLN A 53 -7.01 11.22 6.22
N GLU A 54 -6.42 10.58 7.24
CA GLU A 54 -5.63 11.25 8.28
C GLU A 54 -4.16 11.45 7.89
N ALA A 55 -3.72 10.86 6.76
CA ALA A 55 -2.35 10.99 6.29
C ALA A 55 -2.08 12.42 5.81
N ASP A 56 -0.99 13.00 6.29
CA ASP A 56 -0.44 14.28 5.86
C ASP A 56 0.35 14.16 4.54
N LEU A 57 0.95 12.98 4.30
CA LEU A 57 1.70 12.65 3.11
C LEU A 57 1.26 11.31 2.51
N LEU A 58 0.87 11.33 1.23
CA LEU A 58 0.60 10.13 0.44
C LEU A 58 1.59 10.00 -0.72
N ILE A 59 2.38 8.92 -0.71
CA ILE A 59 3.29 8.58 -1.82
C ILE A 59 2.60 7.57 -2.73
N VAL A 60 2.33 7.97 -3.98
CA VAL A 60 1.63 7.12 -4.96
C VAL A 60 2.53 6.79 -6.14
N ALA A 61 2.70 5.49 -6.41
CA ALA A 61 3.49 4.99 -7.53
C ALA A 61 2.63 4.07 -8.40
N ARG A 62 2.52 4.40 -9.70
CA ARG A 62 1.74 3.67 -10.71
C ARG A 62 0.30 3.33 -10.28
N CYS A 63 -0.46 4.35 -9.87
CA CYS A 63 -1.92 4.29 -9.75
C CYS A 63 -2.55 5.20 -10.81
N ALA A 64 -3.67 4.78 -11.39
CA ALA A 64 -4.58 5.69 -12.09
C ALA A 64 -5.69 6.06 -11.09
N PHE A 65 -5.97 7.36 -10.96
CA PHE A 65 -7.06 7.88 -10.11
C PHE A 65 -8.34 8.04 -10.92
#